data_AF-A0A164AT16-F1
#
_entry.id   AF-A0A164AT16-F1
#
_cell.length_a   1.000
_cell.length_b   1.000
_cell.length_c   1.000
_cell.angle_alpha   90.00
_cell.angle_beta   90.00
_cell.angle_gamma   90.00
#
_symmetry.space_group_name_H-M   'P 1'
#
loop_
_entity.id
_entity.type
_entity.pdbx_description
1 polymer ?
#
loop_
_entity_poly.entity_id
_entity_poly.type
_entity_poly.pdbx_seq_one_letter_code
_entity_poly.pdbx_strand_id
1 'polypeptide(L)'
;MANEFRFEDYPDAMTFKPVTDKAIAAFAAEQGIEFSSDYMAFLKAHNGFYFDLDTASPLADGVETFDYITYLRGLDTGFEYNDLRVFLANAGLWDKVFRAFCYPVAEGRGGDPIVEIFSGNAKGKIYFVDQDVIPEIDELADAGVDLQNADDVLAYMIHQQGCFNEVATSFSQFIAKLVVYDDNGSINVSIRRPLE
;
A
#
# COMPACT_ATOMS: atom_id res chain seq x y z
N MET A 1 -6.45 19.11 -10.20
CA MET A 1 -5.20 19.89 -10.09
C MET A 1 -4.21 19.33 -11.10
N ALA A 2 -3.06 19.97 -11.36
CA ALA A 2 -2.07 19.39 -12.26
C ALA A 2 -1.51 18.09 -11.66
N ASN A 3 -1.25 17.10 -12.51
CA ASN A 3 -0.64 15.79 -12.18
C ASN A 3 -1.41 14.84 -11.26
N GLU A 4 -2.60 15.16 -10.75
CA GLU A 4 -3.35 14.22 -9.91
C GLU A 4 -3.67 12.93 -10.65
N PHE A 5 -3.42 11.79 -10.01
CA PHE A 5 -3.88 10.51 -10.52
C PHE A 5 -5.40 10.39 -10.41
N ARG A 6 -6.02 9.92 -11.50
CA ARG A 6 -7.42 9.47 -11.53
C ARG A 6 -7.52 8.26 -12.43
N PHE A 7 -8.31 7.28 -12.03
CA PHE A 7 -8.45 6.05 -12.81
C PHE A 7 -9.01 6.32 -14.22
N GLU A 8 -9.94 7.26 -14.35
CA GLU A 8 -10.58 7.63 -15.61
C GLU A 8 -9.64 8.28 -16.63
N ASP A 9 -8.49 8.80 -16.19
CA ASP A 9 -7.49 9.41 -17.08
C ASP A 9 -6.69 8.35 -17.84
N TYR A 10 -6.77 7.07 -17.44
CA TYR A 10 -6.01 5.95 -18.01
C TYR A 10 -6.93 4.77 -18.41
N PRO A 11 -7.84 4.97 -19.36
CA PRO A 11 -8.81 3.94 -19.76
C PRO A 11 -8.17 2.72 -20.43
N ASP A 12 -6.96 2.88 -20.98
CA ASP A 12 -6.20 1.82 -21.66
C ASP A 12 -5.25 1.07 -20.72
N ALA A 13 -5.22 1.42 -19.42
CA ALA A 13 -4.42 0.71 -18.43
C ALA A 13 -4.83 -0.76 -18.32
N MET A 14 -3.88 -1.61 -17.90
CA MET A 14 -4.16 -3.03 -17.68
C MET A 14 -5.36 -3.22 -16.74
N THR A 15 -6.34 -4.01 -17.19
CA THR A 15 -7.52 -4.34 -16.40
C THR A 15 -7.38 -5.72 -15.77
N PHE A 16 -7.85 -5.83 -14.54
CA PHE A 16 -7.82 -7.08 -13.78
C PHE A 16 -9.19 -7.71 -13.72
N LYS A 17 -9.20 -9.02 -13.49
CA LYS A 17 -10.45 -9.78 -13.36
C LYS A 17 -11.29 -9.18 -12.23
N PRO A 18 -12.59 -8.89 -12.42
CA PRO A 18 -13.45 -8.41 -11.35
C PRO A 18 -13.56 -9.41 -10.19
N VAL A 19 -13.61 -8.90 -8.97
CA VAL A 19 -13.79 -9.68 -7.75
C VAL A 19 -15.18 -9.43 -7.14
N THR A 20 -15.77 -10.48 -6.59
CA THR A 20 -17.11 -10.40 -5.96
C THR A 20 -17.01 -10.15 -4.46
N ASP A 21 -18.04 -9.59 -3.84
CA ASP A 21 -18.12 -9.43 -2.38
C ASP A 21 -17.85 -10.75 -1.63
N LYS A 22 -18.36 -11.86 -2.17
CA LYS A 22 -18.14 -13.21 -1.60
C LYS A 22 -16.66 -13.60 -1.64
N ALA A 23 -15.97 -13.30 -2.73
CA ALA A 23 -14.55 -13.61 -2.87
C ALA A 23 -13.68 -12.72 -1.97
N ILE A 24 -13.99 -11.42 -1.88
CA ILE A 24 -13.34 -10.49 -0.95
C ILE A 24 -13.50 -10.98 0.49
N ALA A 25 -14.74 -11.30 0.91
CA ALA A 25 -15.01 -11.78 2.26
C ALA A 25 -14.35 -13.13 2.57
N ALA A 26 -14.32 -14.05 1.60
CA ALA A 26 -13.64 -15.34 1.77
C ALA A 26 -12.13 -15.16 1.93
N PHE A 27 -11.51 -14.29 1.13
CA PHE A 27 -10.09 -13.96 1.24
C PHE A 27 -9.77 -13.33 2.59
N ALA A 28 -10.54 -12.32 2.99
CA ALA A 28 -10.38 -11.64 4.28
C ALA A 28 -10.45 -12.63 5.46
N ALA A 29 -11.44 -13.53 5.44
CA ALA A 29 -11.58 -14.58 6.46
C ALA A 29 -10.43 -15.60 6.45
N GLU A 30 -9.93 -15.99 5.27
CA GLU A 30 -8.80 -16.90 5.12
C GLU A 30 -7.51 -16.33 5.71
N GLN A 31 -7.27 -15.02 5.48
CA GLN A 31 -6.05 -14.35 5.92
C GLN A 31 -6.16 -13.74 7.32
N GLY A 32 -7.35 -13.73 7.93
CA GLY A 32 -7.60 -13.06 9.21
C GLY A 32 -7.52 -11.54 9.13
N ILE A 33 -7.85 -10.97 7.97
CA ILE A 33 -7.77 -9.53 7.66
C ILE A 33 -9.17 -8.91 7.74
N GLU A 34 -9.24 -7.65 8.15
CA GLU A 34 -10.42 -6.81 7.98
C GLU A 34 -10.13 -5.67 7.00
N PHE A 35 -10.67 -5.76 5.77
CA PHE A 35 -10.50 -4.69 4.78
C PHE A 35 -11.34 -3.46 5.13
N SER A 36 -10.81 -2.27 4.89
CA SER A 36 -11.58 -1.03 4.99
C SER A 36 -12.62 -0.93 3.88
N SER A 37 -13.66 -0.11 4.13
CA SER A 37 -14.69 0.18 3.12
C SER A 37 -14.12 0.78 1.84
N ASP A 38 -13.10 1.63 1.97
CA ASP A 38 -12.46 2.33 0.87
C ASP A 38 -11.69 1.34 -0.02
N TYR A 39 -10.90 0.46 0.59
CA TYR A 39 -10.16 -0.56 -0.15
C TYR A 39 -11.11 -1.58 -0.79
N MET A 40 -12.17 -2.00 -0.08
CA MET A 40 -13.21 -2.85 -0.68
C MET A 40 -13.89 -2.19 -1.88
N ALA A 41 -14.17 -0.89 -1.83
CA ALA A 41 -14.76 -0.16 -2.96
C ALA A 41 -13.82 -0.18 -4.17
N PHE A 42 -12.52 0.06 -3.94
CA PHE A 42 -11.49 -0.04 -4.97
C PHE A 42 -11.37 -1.46 -5.55
N LEU A 43 -11.33 -2.50 -4.72
CA LEU A 43 -11.28 -3.88 -5.20
C LEU A 43 -12.46 -4.21 -6.12
N LYS A 44 -13.66 -3.74 -5.80
CA LYS A 44 -14.85 -3.97 -6.63
C LYS A 44 -14.85 -3.21 -7.95
N ALA A 45 -14.31 -2.00 -7.94
CA ALA A 45 -14.29 -1.13 -9.12
C ALA A 45 -13.13 -1.48 -10.08
N HIS A 46 -11.95 -1.80 -9.55
CA HIS A 46 -10.71 -1.92 -10.33
C HIS A 46 -9.97 -3.25 -10.10
N ASN A 47 -10.04 -3.80 -8.89
CA ASN A 47 -9.33 -5.03 -8.44
C ASN A 47 -7.82 -5.03 -8.73
N GLY A 48 -7.13 -3.97 -8.35
CA GLY A 48 -5.71 -3.75 -8.65
C GLY A 48 -5.51 -2.70 -9.73
N PHE A 49 -4.28 -2.19 -9.83
CA PHE A 49 -3.89 -1.24 -10.88
C PHE A 49 -2.39 -1.36 -11.13
N TYR A 50 -1.95 -1.42 -12.40
CA TYR A 50 -0.53 -1.44 -12.75
C TYR A 50 -0.16 -0.12 -13.43
N PHE A 51 0.81 0.60 -12.88
CA PHE A 51 1.19 1.94 -13.33
C PHE A 51 2.21 1.92 -14.48
N ASP A 52 1.97 1.08 -15.49
CA ASP A 52 2.69 1.14 -16.78
C ASP A 52 1.89 2.05 -17.71
N LEU A 53 2.20 3.35 -17.63
CA LEU A 53 1.43 4.42 -18.26
C LEU A 53 2.21 5.02 -19.43
N ASP A 54 1.49 5.40 -20.50
CA ASP A 54 2.11 5.87 -21.75
C ASP A 54 2.22 7.39 -21.87
N THR A 55 1.43 8.15 -21.10
CA THR A 55 1.44 9.62 -21.17
C THR A 55 1.31 10.27 -19.81
N ALA A 56 2.07 11.34 -19.59
CA ALA A 56 1.94 12.23 -18.46
C ALA A 56 2.45 13.63 -18.84
N SER A 57 2.05 14.66 -18.08
CA SER A 57 2.67 15.98 -18.16
C SER A 57 3.89 16.06 -17.24
N PRO A 58 4.86 16.96 -17.48
CA PRO A 58 5.90 17.24 -16.50
C PRO A 58 5.33 17.54 -15.12
N LEU A 59 6.12 17.27 -14.08
CA LEU A 59 5.73 17.58 -12.71
C LEU A 59 5.49 19.09 -12.56
N ALA A 60 4.32 19.47 -12.05
CA ALA A 60 3.98 20.88 -11.86
C ALA A 60 4.89 21.55 -10.82
N ASP A 61 5.19 22.83 -11.06
CA ASP A 61 6.02 23.65 -10.18
C ASP A 61 5.50 23.63 -8.74
N GLY A 62 6.41 23.38 -7.79
CA GLY A 62 6.11 23.36 -6.36
C GLY A 62 5.42 22.08 -5.86
N VAL A 63 5.21 21.07 -6.71
CA VAL A 63 4.82 19.74 -6.26
C VAL A 63 6.07 18.99 -5.78
N GLU A 64 6.08 18.61 -4.51
CA GLU A 64 7.07 17.71 -3.95
C GLU A 64 6.51 16.29 -3.85
N THR A 65 7.34 15.29 -4.13
CA THR A 65 6.95 13.89 -4.13
C THR A 65 7.80 13.07 -3.15
N PHE A 66 7.24 11.91 -2.76
CA PHE A 66 7.84 10.90 -1.92
C PHE A 66 7.54 9.54 -2.54
N ASP A 67 8.60 8.76 -2.73
CA ASP A 67 8.60 7.42 -3.32
C ASP A 67 7.93 7.33 -4.71
N TYR A 68 8.00 6.16 -5.31
CA TYR A 68 7.34 5.82 -6.57
C TYR A 68 6.45 4.62 -6.36
N ILE A 69 5.24 4.62 -6.88
CA ILE A 69 4.30 3.50 -6.80
C ILE A 69 4.32 2.71 -8.10
N THR A 70 4.54 1.41 -8.01
CA THR A 70 4.58 0.51 -9.17
C THR A 70 3.19 -0.06 -9.47
N TYR A 71 2.42 -0.42 -8.43
CA TYR A 71 1.07 -0.94 -8.59
C TYR A 71 0.24 -0.83 -7.30
N LEU A 72 -1.09 -0.85 -7.47
CA LEU A 72 -2.07 -1.09 -6.41
C LEU A 72 -2.41 -2.59 -6.40
N ARG A 73 -2.45 -3.18 -5.20
CA ARG A 73 -2.70 -4.62 -5.04
C ARG A 73 -4.17 -4.96 -5.28
N GLY A 74 -4.42 -6.12 -5.89
CA GLY A 74 -5.75 -6.70 -6.07
C GLY A 74 -5.84 -8.11 -5.52
N LEU A 75 -6.98 -8.76 -5.71
CA LEU A 75 -7.22 -10.15 -5.30
C LEU A 75 -7.39 -11.05 -6.52
N ASP A 76 -6.66 -12.17 -6.56
CA ASP A 76 -6.74 -13.17 -7.62
C ASP A 76 -6.67 -12.52 -9.02
N THR A 77 -5.74 -11.58 -9.18
CA THR A 77 -5.63 -10.70 -10.36
C THR A 77 -5.15 -11.46 -11.59
N GLY A 78 -4.45 -12.58 -11.37
CA GLY A 78 -3.74 -13.34 -12.40
C GLY A 78 -2.38 -12.74 -12.77
N PHE A 79 -2.00 -11.62 -12.15
CA PHE A 79 -0.72 -10.95 -12.32
C PHE A 79 0.05 -11.00 -11.01
N GLU A 80 1.12 -11.81 -10.96
CA GLU A 80 1.79 -12.20 -9.72
C GLU A 80 2.30 -11.02 -8.88
N TYR A 81 2.70 -9.92 -9.52
CA TYR A 81 3.26 -8.76 -8.84
C TYR A 81 2.19 -8.03 -8.02
N ASN A 82 1.01 -7.75 -8.58
CA ASN A 82 -0.03 -7.03 -7.86
C ASN A 82 -1.03 -7.92 -7.11
N ASP A 83 -0.84 -9.24 -7.10
CA ASP A 83 -1.74 -10.16 -6.39
C ASP A 83 -1.40 -10.22 -4.89
N LEU A 84 -2.35 -9.79 -4.05
CA LEU A 84 -2.20 -9.80 -2.60
C LEU A 84 -1.97 -11.20 -2.03
N ARG A 85 -2.57 -12.24 -2.64
CA ARG A 85 -2.40 -13.63 -2.20
C ARG A 85 -0.95 -14.08 -2.36
N VAL A 86 -0.32 -13.69 -3.48
CA VAL A 86 1.06 -14.04 -3.79
C VAL A 86 1.99 -13.36 -2.79
N PHE A 87 1.79 -12.08 -2.51
CA PHE A 87 2.56 -11.37 -1.50
C PHE A 87 2.46 -12.03 -0.12
N LEU A 88 1.23 -12.29 0.34
CA LEU A 88 1.01 -12.92 1.65
C LEU A 88 1.49 -14.38 1.68
N ALA A 89 1.63 -15.08 0.57
CA ALA A 89 2.22 -16.42 0.57
C ALA A 89 3.73 -16.40 0.86
N ASN A 90 4.42 -15.28 0.63
CA ASN A 90 5.87 -15.18 0.84
C ASN A 90 6.21 -14.88 2.31
N ALA A 91 6.60 -15.92 3.05
CA ALA A 91 6.94 -15.80 4.47
C ALA A 91 8.21 -15.00 4.75
N GLY A 92 9.11 -14.83 3.75
CA GLY A 92 10.38 -14.11 3.93
C GLY A 92 10.27 -12.59 3.81
N LEU A 93 9.18 -12.09 3.22
CA LEU A 93 8.99 -10.65 3.00
C LEU A 93 8.19 -9.97 4.11
N TRP A 94 7.34 -10.72 4.83
CA TRP A 94 6.39 -10.12 5.78
C TRP A 94 6.06 -11.09 6.91
N ASP A 95 6.61 -10.85 8.10
CA ASP A 95 6.40 -11.72 9.27
C ASP A 95 4.94 -11.75 9.74
N LYS A 96 4.53 -12.83 10.41
CA LYS A 96 3.19 -13.01 10.98
C LYS A 96 2.82 -11.90 11.96
N VAL A 97 3.78 -11.34 12.71
CA VAL A 97 3.54 -10.22 13.63
C VAL A 97 2.98 -9.02 12.87
N PHE A 98 3.52 -8.69 11.70
CA PHE A 98 3.01 -7.57 10.89
C PHE A 98 1.67 -7.89 10.25
N ARG A 99 1.46 -9.13 9.79
CA ARG A 99 0.18 -9.60 9.24
C ARG A 99 -0.96 -9.57 10.24
N ALA A 100 -0.67 -9.57 11.54
CA ALA A 100 -1.68 -9.53 12.57
C ALA A 100 -2.43 -8.18 12.63
N PHE A 101 -1.88 -7.12 12.02
CA PHE A 101 -2.48 -5.79 12.10
C PHE A 101 -2.45 -4.95 10.81
N CYS A 102 -1.72 -5.36 9.77
CA CYS A 102 -1.70 -4.64 8.49
C CYS A 102 -1.70 -5.56 7.27
N TYR A 103 -2.13 -5.02 6.13
CA TYR A 103 -2.05 -5.67 4.82
C TYR A 103 -1.58 -4.68 3.75
N PRO A 104 -0.82 -5.11 2.74
CA PRO A 104 -0.37 -4.22 1.68
C PRO A 104 -1.51 -3.88 0.72
N VAL A 105 -1.55 -2.60 0.33
CA VAL A 105 -2.52 -2.02 -0.61
C VAL A 105 -1.85 -1.52 -1.89
N ALA A 106 -0.54 -1.25 -1.84
CA ALA A 106 0.28 -0.90 -2.99
C ALA A 106 1.73 -1.35 -2.77
N GLU A 107 2.55 -1.25 -3.80
CA GLU A 107 4.00 -1.44 -3.70
C GLU A 107 4.73 -0.27 -4.33
N GLY A 108 5.75 0.19 -3.61
CA GLY A 108 6.69 1.21 -4.01
C GLY A 108 7.70 0.68 -5.04
N ARG A 109 8.70 1.49 -5.38
CA ARG A 109 9.81 1.07 -6.23
C ARG A 109 10.89 0.45 -5.36
N GLY A 110 11.34 -0.75 -5.71
CA GLY A 110 12.30 -1.51 -4.90
C GLY A 110 11.65 -2.56 -3.98
N GLY A 111 10.32 -2.64 -3.96
CA GLY A 111 9.57 -3.65 -3.23
C GLY A 111 8.98 -3.16 -1.90
N ASP A 112 9.19 -1.89 -1.54
CA ASP A 112 8.68 -1.31 -0.29
C ASP A 112 7.14 -1.32 -0.28
N PRO A 113 6.50 -2.01 0.66
CA PRO A 113 5.05 -2.09 0.67
C PRO A 113 4.43 -0.83 1.25
N ILE A 114 3.29 -0.44 0.67
CA ILE A 114 2.37 0.52 1.28
C ILE A 114 1.26 -0.30 1.89
N VAL A 115 1.03 -0.13 3.19
CA VAL A 115 0.14 -0.97 3.98
C VAL A 115 -1.00 -0.16 4.57
N GLU A 116 -2.15 -0.80 4.71
CA GLU A 116 -3.27 -0.32 5.50
C GLU A 116 -3.34 -1.07 6.83
N ILE A 117 -3.51 -0.33 7.91
CA ILE A 117 -3.67 -0.89 9.25
C ILE A 117 -5.14 -1.31 9.45
N PHE A 118 -5.38 -2.53 9.91
CA PHE A 118 -6.74 -3.04 10.16
C PHE A 118 -7.06 -3.34 11.62
N SER A 119 -6.07 -3.26 12.51
CA SER A 119 -6.21 -3.50 13.95
C SER A 119 -5.49 -2.42 14.77
N GLY A 120 -5.95 -2.15 15.98
CA GLY A 120 -5.41 -1.11 16.87
C GLY A 120 -5.93 0.31 16.59
N ASN A 121 -5.31 1.30 17.21
CA ASN A 121 -5.70 2.71 17.18
C ASN A 121 -5.46 3.38 15.82
N ALA A 122 -4.51 2.87 15.04
CA ALA A 122 -4.20 3.37 13.71
C ALA A 122 -5.07 2.75 12.59
N LYS A 123 -6.10 1.97 12.92
CA LYS A 123 -6.98 1.31 11.95
C LYS A 123 -7.51 2.28 10.88
N GLY A 124 -7.37 1.88 9.61
CA GLY A 124 -7.73 2.62 8.40
C GLY A 124 -6.61 3.51 7.86
N LYS A 125 -5.56 3.79 8.63
CA LYS A 125 -4.43 4.60 8.17
C LYS A 125 -3.53 3.81 7.22
N ILE A 126 -2.86 4.55 6.34
CA ILE A 126 -1.94 4.05 5.32
C ILE A 126 -0.52 4.46 5.69
N TYR A 127 0.39 3.48 5.67
CA TYR A 127 1.80 3.66 5.93
C TYR A 127 2.63 3.21 4.73
N PHE A 128 3.64 3.99 4.39
CA PHE A 128 4.78 3.48 3.63
C PHE A 128 5.71 2.74 4.60
N VAL A 129 6.23 1.59 4.16
CA VAL A 129 7.15 0.78 4.96
C VAL A 129 8.47 0.63 4.23
N ASP A 130 9.53 1.19 4.82
CA ASP A 130 10.91 0.93 4.41
C ASP A 130 11.27 -0.49 4.85
N GLN A 131 11.28 -1.43 3.90
CA GLN A 131 11.46 -2.84 4.20
C GLN A 131 12.91 -3.19 4.58
N ASP A 132 13.88 -2.38 4.14
CA ASP A 132 15.31 -2.61 4.35
C ASP A 132 15.72 -2.38 5.80
N VAL A 133 14.91 -1.63 6.55
CA VAL A 133 15.14 -1.32 7.96
C VAL A 133 14.07 -1.91 8.88
N ILE A 134 13.30 -2.91 8.44
CA ILE A 134 12.43 -3.67 9.35
C ILE A 134 13.31 -4.52 10.29
N PRO A 135 13.10 -4.45 11.62
CA PRO A 135 13.89 -5.23 12.57
C PRO A 135 13.46 -6.70 12.54
N GLU A 136 14.38 -7.59 12.93
CA GLU A 136 14.03 -8.99 13.11
C GLU A 136 13.09 -9.15 14.32
N ILE A 137 12.26 -10.20 14.33
CA ILE A 137 11.28 -10.41 15.41
C ILE A 137 11.94 -10.59 16.78
N ASP A 138 13.10 -11.24 16.82
CA ASP A 138 13.84 -11.43 18.07
C ASP A 138 14.35 -10.08 18.61
N GLU A 139 14.69 -9.11 17.75
CA GLU A 139 15.09 -7.75 18.16
C GLU A 139 13.93 -7.00 18.83
N LEU A 140 12.69 -7.21 18.34
CA LEU A 140 11.49 -6.64 18.97
C LEU A 140 11.20 -7.25 20.33
N ALA A 141 11.33 -8.57 20.45
CA ALA A 141 11.15 -9.26 21.71
C ALA A 141 12.20 -8.81 22.75
N ASP A 142 13.46 -8.68 22.35
CA ASP A 142 14.56 -8.20 23.20
C ASP A 142 14.37 -6.73 23.62
N ALA A 143 13.75 -5.91 22.76
CA ALA A 143 13.36 -4.54 23.08
C ALA A 143 12.16 -4.45 24.05
N GLY A 144 11.53 -5.57 24.39
CA GLY A 144 10.40 -5.64 25.31
C GLY A 144 9.06 -5.24 24.69
N VAL A 145 8.95 -5.27 23.36
CA VAL A 145 7.70 -5.00 22.63
C VAL A 145 6.73 -6.15 22.82
N ASP A 146 5.48 -5.85 23.15
CA ASP A 146 4.39 -6.83 23.16
C ASP A 146 3.98 -7.17 21.72
N LEU A 147 4.55 -8.25 21.18
CA LEU A 147 4.29 -8.73 19.82
C LEU A 147 2.83 -9.13 19.55
N GLN A 148 1.98 -9.24 20.57
CA GLN A 148 0.55 -9.48 20.41
C GLN A 148 -0.28 -8.19 20.37
N ASN A 149 0.34 -7.04 20.66
CA ASN A 149 -0.30 -5.75 20.67
C ASN A 149 0.12 -4.93 19.44
N ALA A 150 -0.80 -4.80 18.49
CA ALA A 150 -0.61 -4.03 17.26
C ALA A 150 -0.13 -2.59 17.51
N ASP A 151 -0.64 -1.92 18.54
CA ASP A 151 -0.29 -0.54 18.84
C ASP A 151 1.15 -0.41 19.35
N ASP A 152 1.61 -1.39 20.13
CA ASP A 152 2.97 -1.39 20.68
C ASP A 152 4.01 -1.68 19.59
N VAL A 153 3.73 -2.70 18.75
CA VAL A 153 4.57 -3.01 17.58
C VAL A 153 4.64 -1.80 16.64
N LEU A 154 3.50 -1.21 16.27
CA LEU A 154 3.47 -0.06 15.37
C LEU A 154 4.17 1.17 15.99
N ALA A 155 3.98 1.43 17.28
CA ALA A 155 4.67 2.53 17.96
C ALA A 155 6.20 2.35 17.93
N TYR A 156 6.70 1.13 18.10
CA TYR A 156 8.13 0.83 17.95
C TYR A 156 8.60 1.09 16.51
N MET A 157 7.87 0.58 15.51
CA MET A 157 8.21 0.77 14.09
C MET A 157 8.28 2.24 13.68
N ILE A 158 7.40 3.08 14.21
CA ILE A 158 7.36 4.51 13.91
C ILE A 158 8.43 5.27 14.69
N HIS A 159 8.51 5.07 16.01
CA HIS A 159 9.25 5.98 16.89
C HIS A 159 10.67 5.53 17.22
N GLN A 160 10.96 4.22 17.16
CA GLN A 160 12.28 3.67 17.45
C GLN A 160 12.99 3.29 16.15
N GLN A 161 12.34 2.51 15.29
CA GLN A 161 12.96 2.06 14.05
C GLN A 161 12.88 3.12 12.93
N GLY A 162 11.73 3.79 12.80
CA GLY A 162 11.47 4.74 11.72
C GLY A 162 11.13 4.11 10.37
N CYS A 163 10.83 2.80 10.32
CA CYS A 163 10.48 2.11 9.08
C CYS A 163 9.04 2.34 8.63
N PHE A 164 8.11 2.71 9.53
CA PHE A 164 6.72 3.01 9.18
C PHE A 164 6.48 4.51 9.13
N ASN A 165 6.13 5.01 7.95
CA ASN A 165 5.85 6.43 7.70
C ASN A 165 4.38 6.60 7.31
N GLU A 166 3.59 7.31 8.12
CA GLU A 166 2.18 7.58 7.79
C GLU A 166 2.12 8.43 6.51
N VAL A 167 1.39 7.96 5.50
CA VAL A 167 1.22 8.68 4.22
C VAL A 167 -0.20 9.18 4.01
N ALA A 168 -1.20 8.54 4.62
CA ALA A 168 -2.59 8.95 4.56
C ALA A 168 -3.42 8.37 5.71
N THR A 169 -4.56 8.99 6.01
CA THR A 169 -5.53 8.53 7.03
C THR A 169 -6.60 7.59 6.48
N SER A 170 -6.63 7.36 5.15
CA SER A 170 -7.47 6.34 4.51
C SER A 170 -6.93 5.95 3.13
N PHE A 171 -7.37 4.81 2.61
CA PHE A 171 -7.03 4.41 1.25
C PHE A 171 -7.48 5.44 0.21
N SER A 172 -8.68 6.02 0.33
CA SER A 172 -9.13 7.07 -0.61
C SER A 172 -8.25 8.32 -0.57
N GLN A 173 -7.80 8.72 0.62
CA GLN A 173 -6.87 9.86 0.74
C GLN A 173 -5.50 9.51 0.16
N PHE A 174 -5.02 8.28 0.33
CA PHE A 174 -3.79 7.81 -0.33
C PHE A 174 -3.90 7.93 -1.85
N ILE A 175 -4.98 7.45 -2.46
CA ILE A 175 -5.22 7.60 -3.92
C ILE A 175 -5.23 9.09 -4.32
N ALA A 176 -5.89 9.95 -3.53
CA ALA A 176 -5.93 11.39 -3.81
C ALA A 176 -4.56 12.09 -3.68
N LYS A 177 -3.59 11.46 -3.03
CA LYS A 177 -2.20 11.95 -2.94
C LYS A 177 -1.32 11.48 -4.08
N LEU A 178 -1.76 10.52 -4.89
CA LEU A 178 -0.96 10.04 -6.01
C LEU A 178 -0.89 11.09 -7.11
N VAL A 179 0.32 11.32 -7.61
CA VAL A 179 0.58 12.18 -8.75
C VAL A 179 1.29 11.41 -9.85
N VAL A 180 0.89 11.64 -11.10
CA VAL A 180 1.50 11.09 -12.31
C VAL A 180 2.21 12.19 -13.07
N TYR A 181 3.46 11.95 -13.43
CA TYR A 181 4.28 12.93 -14.12
C TYR A 181 5.33 12.29 -15.03
N ASP A 182 5.71 13.03 -16.06
CA ASP A 182 6.83 12.72 -16.93
C ASP A 182 8.11 13.34 -16.34
N ASP A 183 9.09 12.50 -16.06
CA ASP A 183 10.46 12.90 -15.75
C ASP A 183 11.39 12.46 -16.89
N ASN A 184 11.59 13.37 -17.85
CA ASN A 184 12.52 13.21 -18.97
C ASN A 184 12.28 11.95 -19.82
N GLY A 185 11.01 11.64 -20.10
CA GLY A 185 10.57 10.48 -20.87
C GLY A 185 10.28 9.24 -20.04
N SER A 186 10.45 9.30 -18.72
CA SER A 186 10.05 8.24 -17.79
C SER A 186 8.81 8.68 -17.03
N ILE A 187 7.71 7.94 -17.18
CA ILE A 187 6.49 8.24 -16.45
C ILE A 187 6.58 7.63 -15.06
N ASN A 188 6.31 8.46 -14.06
CA ASN A 188 6.40 8.13 -12.66
C ASN A 188 5.06 8.39 -11.99
N VAL A 189 4.73 7.53 -11.03
CA VAL A 189 3.64 7.74 -10.09
C VAL A 189 4.24 7.85 -8.71
N SER A 190 3.95 8.91 -7.97
CA SER A 190 4.54 9.16 -6.65
C SER A 190 3.50 9.66 -5.64
N ILE A 191 3.83 9.59 -4.35
CA ILE A 191 3.00 10.16 -3.29
C ILE A 191 3.35 11.64 -3.13
N ARG A 192 2.36 12.54 -3.14
CA ARG A 192 2.58 13.98 -2.93
C ARG A 192 2.90 14.32 -1.47
N ARG A 193 3.78 15.31 -1.28
CA ARG A 193 4.09 15.95 0.01
C ARG A 193 3.31 17.26 0.24
N PRO A 194 3.11 17.70 1.51
CA PRO A 194 3.47 16.99 2.75
C PRO A 194 2.59 15.74 2.95
N LEU A 195 3.08 14.81 3.79
CA LEU A 195 2.37 13.58 4.13
C LEU A 195 1.25 13.80 5.17
N GLU A 196 1.16 15.01 5.74
CA GLU A 196 0.12 15.44 6.71
C GLU A 196 -1.23 15.77 6.05
#